data_AF-A0A8T9PZF3-F1
#
_entry.id   AF-A0A8T9PZF3-F1
#
_cell.length_a   1.000
_cell.length_b   1.000
_cell.length_c   1.000
_cell.angle_alpha   90.00
_cell.angle_beta   90.00
_cell.angle_gamma   90.00
#
_symmetry.space_group_name_H-M   'P 1'
#
loop_
_entity.id
_entity.type
_entity.pdbx_description
1 polymer ?
#
loop_
_entity_poly.entity_id
_entity_poly.type
_entity_poly.pdbx_seq_one_letter_code
_entity_poly.pdbx_strand_id
1 'polypeptide(L)'
;MDFFRLNVYLGQRRCWNLRSRCITLGSIIGLYPFINLFFSNEKNLTPLAFFCSVGLSAQAQWVLQNTAANPETPPVYFSVLMHTVSDQVAWQLLQENADEATTNTLSKTANGGATWTFHSINGTSPFQAGGLHAIDGNTAFVTQFNTVAAGGGEILKTTDGATPGPKSQVRRSL
;
A
#
# COMPACT_ATOMS: atom_id res chain seq x y z
N MET A 1 -8.13 -25.53 40.91
CA MET A 1 -8.23 -24.07 40.99
C MET A 1 -7.20 -23.50 40.04
N ASP A 2 -7.52 -22.81 38.96
CA ASP A 2 -8.65 -22.88 38.06
C ASP A 2 -8.10 -22.54 36.68
N PHE A 3 -8.63 -23.24 35.69
CA PHE A 3 -8.39 -23.01 34.28
C PHE A 3 -9.15 -21.73 33.90
N PHE A 4 -8.47 -20.65 33.51
CA PHE A 4 -9.15 -19.52 32.87
C PHE A 4 -8.99 -19.57 31.36
N ARG A 5 -10.15 -19.75 30.71
CA ARG A 5 -10.35 -19.77 29.27
C ARG A 5 -10.39 -18.37 28.68
N LEU A 6 -9.92 -18.33 27.44
CA LEU A 6 -10.01 -17.33 26.39
C LEU A 6 -11.43 -16.77 26.15
N ASN A 7 -11.53 -15.49 25.76
CA ASN A 7 -12.51 -15.04 24.77
C ASN A 7 -11.91 -13.88 23.96
N VAL A 8 -11.25 -14.21 22.86
CA VAL A 8 -10.87 -13.25 21.81
C VAL A 8 -11.78 -13.52 20.61
N TYR A 9 -12.61 -12.53 20.30
CA TYR A 9 -13.49 -12.53 19.13
C TYR A 9 -12.64 -12.26 17.88
N LEU A 10 -12.24 -13.32 17.18
CA LEU A 10 -11.64 -13.19 15.85
C LEU A 10 -12.76 -13.04 14.80
N GLY A 11 -12.95 -11.81 14.36
CA GLY A 11 -13.75 -11.48 13.18
C GLY A 11 -13.17 -12.15 11.94
N GLN A 12 -14.00 -12.96 11.28
CA GLN A 12 -13.67 -13.68 10.06
C GLN A 12 -13.07 -12.77 8.98
N ARG A 13 -11.83 -13.05 8.58
CA ARG A 13 -11.39 -12.78 7.21
C ARG A 13 -11.09 -14.11 6.54
N ARG A 14 -11.82 -14.33 5.45
CA ARG A 14 -11.84 -15.55 4.65
C ARG A 14 -10.42 -15.95 4.26
N CYS A 15 -10.03 -17.17 4.64
CA CYS A 15 -8.86 -17.84 4.11
C CYS A 15 -9.01 -17.98 2.59
N TRP A 16 -8.25 -17.23 1.82
CA TRP A 16 -7.96 -17.61 0.44
C TRP A 16 -6.93 -18.74 0.49
N ASN A 17 -7.44 -19.97 0.45
CA ASN A 17 -6.64 -21.18 0.37
C ASN A 17 -6.21 -21.38 -1.10
N LEU A 18 -5.20 -20.64 -1.56
CA LEU A 18 -4.53 -20.94 -2.82
C LEU A 18 -3.55 -22.10 -2.57
N ARG A 19 -4.05 -23.33 -2.73
CA ARG A 19 -3.18 -24.49 -2.93
C ARG A 19 -2.43 -24.31 -4.25
N SER A 20 -1.23 -23.76 -4.18
CA SER A 20 -0.25 -23.81 -5.26
C SER A 20 0.10 -25.26 -5.56
N ARG A 21 -0.52 -25.82 -6.59
CA ARG A 21 -0.07 -27.08 -7.20
C ARG A 21 1.17 -26.76 -8.03
N CYS A 22 2.33 -27.11 -7.50
CA CYS A 22 3.57 -27.21 -8.27
C CYS A 22 3.37 -28.30 -9.34
N ILE A 23 3.20 -27.91 -10.60
CA ILE A 23 3.23 -28.84 -11.73
C ILE A 23 4.69 -29.01 -12.11
N THR A 24 5.28 -30.12 -11.66
CA THR A 24 6.56 -30.59 -12.17
C THR A 24 6.30 -31.18 -13.56
N LEU A 25 6.59 -30.42 -14.61
CA LEU A 25 6.55 -30.91 -15.98
C LEU A 25 7.74 -31.83 -16.21
N GLY A 26 7.45 -33.13 -16.13
CA GLY A 26 8.35 -34.19 -16.58
C GLY A 26 8.63 -34.07 -18.08
N SER A 27 9.90 -34.24 -18.41
CA SER A 27 10.39 -34.34 -19.78
C SER A 27 9.74 -35.54 -20.47
N ILE A 28 8.92 -35.28 -21.50
CA ILE A 28 8.38 -36.31 -22.41
C ILE A 28 9.18 -36.23 -23.70
N ILE A 29 10.10 -37.18 -23.84
CA ILE A 29 10.70 -37.59 -25.10
C ILE A 29 9.62 -38.38 -25.84
N GLY A 30 9.19 -37.95 -27.03
CA GLY A 30 8.36 -38.82 -27.86
C GLY A 30 7.56 -38.15 -28.97
N LEU A 31 8.07 -38.30 -30.20
CA LEU A 31 7.35 -38.50 -31.46
C LEU A 31 6.53 -37.32 -32.03
N TYR A 32 7.12 -36.71 -33.06
CA TYR A 32 6.47 -35.85 -34.04
C TYR A 32 5.30 -36.57 -34.73
N PRO A 33 4.12 -35.93 -34.85
CA PRO A 33 3.27 -36.14 -36.00
C PRO A 33 3.46 -35.01 -37.00
N PHE A 34 3.56 -35.44 -38.26
CA PHE A 34 3.53 -34.66 -39.50
C PHE A 34 2.71 -33.36 -39.40
N ILE A 35 3.42 -32.24 -39.57
CA ILE A 35 2.82 -30.95 -39.95
C ILE A 35 2.38 -31.08 -41.41
N ASN A 36 1.07 -31.05 -41.64
CA ASN A 36 0.53 -30.80 -42.97
C ASN A 36 0.82 -29.35 -43.35
N LEU A 37 1.73 -29.19 -44.31
CA LEU A 37 2.07 -27.94 -44.95
C LEU A 37 0.87 -27.47 -45.78
N PHE A 38 0.05 -26.58 -45.23
CA PHE A 38 -0.88 -25.80 -46.03
C PHE A 38 -0.11 -24.69 -46.74
N PHE A 39 0.09 -24.83 -48.05
CA PHE A 39 0.56 -23.76 -48.93
C PHE A 39 -0.54 -22.69 -49.03
N SER A 40 -0.42 -21.65 -48.21
CA SER A 40 -1.20 -20.42 -48.34
C SER A 40 -0.49 -19.45 -49.28
N ASN A 41 -1.25 -18.97 -50.25
CA ASN A 41 -0.88 -18.05 -51.33
C ASN A 41 -0.05 -16.85 -50.83
N GLU A 42 1.10 -16.64 -51.46
CA GLU A 42 2.08 -15.62 -51.15
C GLU A 42 1.56 -14.23 -51.51
N LYS A 43 1.31 -13.40 -50.51
CA LYS A 43 1.55 -11.94 -50.44
C LYS A 43 0.71 -11.37 -49.30
N ASN A 44 1.37 -10.85 -48.26
CA ASN A 44 0.81 -9.98 -47.20
C ASN A 44 0.12 -10.61 -45.97
N LEU A 45 0.72 -11.61 -45.32
CA LEU A 45 0.26 -12.03 -43.97
C LEU A 45 1.36 -12.05 -42.89
N THR A 46 2.58 -11.63 -43.21
CA THR A 46 3.75 -11.73 -42.32
C THR A 46 3.82 -10.74 -41.14
N PRO A 47 3.16 -9.56 -41.08
CA PRO A 47 3.37 -8.67 -39.93
C PRO A 47 2.54 -9.04 -38.69
N LEU A 48 1.49 -9.87 -38.80
CA LEU A 48 0.54 -10.07 -37.69
C LEU A 48 1.02 -11.09 -36.64
N ALA A 49 1.77 -12.11 -37.04
CA ALA A 49 2.25 -13.15 -36.13
C ALA A 49 3.38 -12.67 -35.20
N PHE A 50 4.10 -11.60 -35.56
CA PHE A 50 5.19 -11.06 -34.75
C PHE A 50 4.71 -10.15 -33.61
N PHE A 51 3.49 -9.59 -33.72
CA PHE A 51 2.94 -8.70 -32.70
C PHE A 51 2.39 -9.42 -31.46
N CYS A 52 2.06 -10.71 -31.56
CA CYS A 52 1.43 -11.46 -30.45
C CYS A 52 2.45 -12.01 -29.43
N SER A 53 3.73 -12.15 -29.78
CA SER A 53 4.75 -12.73 -28.90
C SER A 53 5.46 -11.73 -27.98
N VAL A 54 5.20 -10.42 -28.15
CA VAL A 54 5.72 -9.34 -27.28
C VAL A 54 4.70 -8.88 -26.24
N GLY A 55 3.66 -9.69 -25.98
CA GLY A 55 2.73 -9.49 -24.87
C GLY A 55 3.43 -9.66 -23.53
N LEU A 56 4.13 -8.61 -23.12
CA LEU A 56 4.81 -8.42 -21.85
C LEU A 56 3.99 -9.01 -20.71
N SER A 57 4.43 -10.14 -20.18
CA SER A 57 4.02 -10.58 -18.85
C SER A 57 4.73 -9.66 -17.85
N ALA A 58 4.23 -8.44 -17.68
CA ALA A 58 4.46 -7.71 -16.46
C ALA A 58 3.75 -8.49 -15.34
N GLN A 59 4.40 -9.54 -14.86
CA GLN A 59 3.95 -10.23 -13.66
C GLN A 59 4.04 -9.20 -12.55
N ALA A 60 2.92 -8.93 -11.89
CA ALA A 60 2.92 -8.08 -10.71
C ALA A 60 3.91 -8.67 -9.69
N GLN A 61 5.07 -8.03 -9.54
CA GLN A 61 6.09 -8.45 -8.60
C GLN A 61 5.79 -7.79 -7.27
N TRP A 62 5.50 -8.60 -6.25
CA TRP A 62 5.43 -8.12 -4.88
C TRP A 62 6.84 -7.80 -4.43
N VAL A 63 7.15 -6.50 -4.35
CA VAL A 63 8.40 -6.03 -3.79
C VAL A 63 8.16 -5.72 -2.32
N LEU A 64 8.95 -6.34 -1.45
CA LEU A 64 9.01 -5.93 -0.06
C LEU A 64 9.62 -4.52 -0.03
N GLN A 65 8.77 -3.55 0.25
CA GLN A 65 9.16 -2.18 0.49
C GLN A 65 9.49 -2.07 1.99
N ASN A 66 10.48 -1.25 2.37
CA ASN A 66 10.68 -0.77 3.75
C ASN A 66 11.46 -1.67 4.75
N THR A 67 12.39 -2.55 4.33
CA THR A 67 13.02 -3.52 5.28
C THR A 67 14.55 -3.63 5.36
N ALA A 68 15.37 -2.97 4.54
CA ALA A 68 16.83 -3.17 4.68
C ALA A 68 17.76 -2.15 4.00
N ALA A 69 17.28 -1.39 3.03
CA ALA A 69 18.07 -0.38 2.36
C ALA A 69 17.12 0.65 1.79
N ASN A 70 17.33 1.91 2.18
CA ASN A 70 16.77 3.13 1.63
C ASN A 70 15.63 2.90 0.59
N PRO A 71 14.36 3.02 1.00
CA PRO A 71 13.90 3.91 2.08
C PRO A 71 13.35 3.22 3.32
N GLU A 72 13.80 3.69 4.48
CA GLU A 72 13.37 3.20 5.78
C GLU A 72 12.39 4.19 6.43
N THR A 73 11.22 3.66 6.79
CA THR A 73 10.54 4.05 8.02
C THR A 73 11.52 3.82 9.15
N PRO A 74 11.86 4.85 9.95
CA PRO A 74 12.83 4.68 11.03
C PRO A 74 12.46 3.46 11.87
N PRO A 75 13.43 2.67 12.37
CA PRO A 75 13.15 1.38 13.00
C PRO A 75 12.19 1.42 14.19
N VAL A 76 12.02 2.61 14.77
CA VAL A 76 11.12 2.87 15.91
C VAL A 76 9.69 3.13 15.45
N TYR A 77 9.40 3.27 14.17
CA TYR A 77 8.04 3.55 13.66
C TYR A 77 7.50 2.38 12.85
N PHE A 78 6.18 2.21 12.88
CA PHE A 78 5.46 1.30 12.00
C PHE A 78 4.26 1.99 11.37
N SER A 79 3.84 1.48 10.21
CA SER A 79 2.71 1.99 9.46
C SER A 79 1.40 1.48 10.05
N VAL A 80 0.53 2.39 10.48
CA VAL A 80 -0.81 2.05 10.99
C VAL A 80 -1.87 2.12 9.90
N LEU A 81 -1.67 2.98 8.90
CA LEU A 81 -2.59 3.16 7.79
C LEU A 81 -1.83 3.70 6.58
N MET A 82 -2.19 3.21 5.40
CA MET A 82 -1.59 3.63 4.13
C MET A 82 -2.67 3.96 3.11
N HIS A 83 -2.44 5.01 2.33
CA HIS A 83 -3.29 5.46 1.25
C HIS A 83 -2.46 5.69 -0.01
N THR A 84 -2.68 4.84 -1.02
CA THR A 84 -2.03 4.94 -2.33
C THR A 84 -2.86 5.82 -3.23
N VAL A 85 -2.25 6.86 -3.80
CA VAL A 85 -2.90 7.83 -4.68
C VAL A 85 -2.63 7.50 -6.15
N SER A 86 -1.40 7.13 -6.46
CA SER A 86 -0.96 6.67 -7.78
C SER A 86 0.15 5.62 -7.65
N ASP A 87 0.67 5.16 -8.79
CA ASP A 87 1.86 4.30 -8.85
C ASP A 87 3.12 4.97 -8.28
N GLN A 88 3.17 6.31 -8.28
CA GLN A 88 4.30 7.09 -7.76
C GLN A 88 4.04 7.64 -6.36
N VAL A 89 2.78 7.95 -6.01
CA VAL A 89 2.45 8.67 -4.77
C VAL A 89 1.70 7.77 -3.81
N ALA A 90 2.25 7.63 -2.60
CA ALA A 90 1.57 7.02 -1.48
C ALA A 90 1.86 7.78 -0.18
N TRP A 91 0.91 7.71 0.73
CA TRP A 91 0.97 8.34 2.03
C TRP A 91 0.72 7.30 3.11
N GLN A 92 1.35 7.45 4.26
CA GLN A 92 1.14 6.59 5.41
C GLN A 92 1.11 7.37 6.72
N LEU A 93 0.27 6.91 7.64
CA LEU A 93 0.29 7.29 9.04
C LEU A 93 1.21 6.35 9.80
N LEU A 94 2.03 6.93 10.66
CA LEU A 94 3.04 6.24 11.43
C LEU A 94 2.77 6.42 12.92
N GLN A 95 3.02 5.34 13.65
CA GLN A 95 3.04 5.31 15.10
C GLN A 95 4.41 4.81 15.56
N GLU A 96 4.92 5.38 16.65
CA GLU A 96 6.13 4.90 17.30
C GLU A 96 5.85 3.57 18.01
N ASN A 97 6.80 2.65 17.98
CA ASN A 97 6.80 1.38 18.69
C ASN A 97 7.26 1.60 20.13
N ALA A 98 6.46 2.38 20.87
CA ALA A 98 6.65 2.69 22.28
C ALA A 98 5.30 2.63 23.01
N ASP A 99 5.34 2.40 24.32
CA ASP A 99 4.14 2.39 25.14
C ASP A 99 3.45 3.77 25.11
N GLU A 100 2.12 3.75 24.96
CA GLU A 100 1.28 4.95 24.88
C GLU A 100 1.63 5.92 23.72
N ALA A 101 2.39 5.46 22.72
CA ALA A 101 2.74 6.27 21.56
C ALA A 101 1.49 6.73 20.79
N THR A 102 1.41 8.03 20.51
CA THR A 102 0.34 8.61 19.69
C THR A 102 0.66 8.52 18.21
N THR A 103 -0.35 8.32 17.37
CA THR A 103 -0.19 8.45 15.91
C THR A 103 -0.15 9.92 15.52
N ASN A 104 1.05 10.48 15.42
CA ASN A 104 1.28 11.90 15.15
C ASN A 104 2.29 12.14 14.01
N THR A 105 2.65 11.10 13.27
CA THR A 105 3.65 11.18 12.21
C THR A 105 3.05 10.71 10.89
N LEU A 106 3.38 11.42 9.81
CA LEU A 106 3.08 11.05 8.44
C LEU A 106 4.36 10.74 7.71
N SER A 107 4.25 9.88 6.72
CA SER A 107 5.30 9.68 5.73
C SER A 107 4.70 9.60 4.34
N LYS A 108 5.41 10.12 3.35
CA LYS A 108 4.96 10.24 1.97
C LYS A 108 6.07 9.80 1.02
N THR A 109 5.69 9.11 -0.05
CA THR A 109 6.54 8.90 -1.22
C THR A 109 5.98 9.60 -2.45
N ALA A 110 6.87 9.98 -3.36
CA ALA A 110 6.53 10.55 -4.67
C ALA A 110 7.24 9.83 -5.83
N ASN A 111 7.85 8.67 -5.56
CA ASN A 111 8.63 7.88 -6.50
C ASN A 111 8.41 6.37 -6.31
N GLY A 112 7.16 5.97 -6.13
CA GLY A 112 6.76 4.56 -6.06
C GLY A 112 7.34 3.83 -4.85
N GLY A 113 7.57 4.56 -3.77
CA GLY A 113 8.14 4.03 -2.53
C GLY A 113 9.64 3.81 -2.57
N ALA A 114 10.36 4.36 -3.56
CA ALA A 114 11.83 4.36 -3.57
C ALA A 114 12.44 5.34 -2.56
N THR A 115 11.74 6.42 -2.21
CA THR A 115 12.07 7.30 -1.07
C THR A 115 10.84 7.72 -0.30
N TRP A 116 10.97 7.84 1.03
CA TRP A 116 9.90 8.32 1.91
C TRP A 116 10.38 9.56 2.70
N THR A 117 9.52 10.58 2.78
CA THR A 117 9.75 11.82 3.53
C THR A 117 8.84 11.88 4.74
N PHE A 118 9.40 12.19 5.91
CA PHE A 118 8.69 12.20 7.19
C PHE A 118 8.24 13.60 7.56
N HIS A 119 7.04 13.67 8.14
CA HIS A 119 6.41 14.89 8.57
C HIS A 119 5.74 14.65 9.92
N SER A 120 6.10 15.43 10.94
CA SER A 120 5.27 15.49 12.15
C SER A 120 3.93 16.10 11.79
N ILE A 121 2.84 15.60 12.35
CA ILE A 121 1.53 16.25 12.29
C ILE A 121 1.52 17.28 13.42
N ASN A 122 1.59 18.57 13.07
CA ASN A 122 1.54 19.65 14.04
C ASN A 122 0.06 19.93 14.41
N GLY A 123 -0.54 19.00 15.16
CA GLY A 123 -1.86 19.17 15.77
C GLY A 123 -1.77 19.84 17.14
N THR A 124 -2.92 20.23 17.70
CA THR A 124 -2.97 20.69 19.10
C THR A 124 -2.82 19.45 20.00
N SER A 125 -2.04 19.51 21.09
CA SER A 125 -2.18 18.45 22.12
C SER A 125 -3.58 18.57 22.74
N PRO A 126 -4.35 17.48 22.95
CA PRO A 126 -3.94 16.07 22.94
C PRO A 126 -4.59 15.27 21.78
N PHE A 127 -4.41 15.72 20.55
CA PHE A 127 -4.98 15.04 19.38
C PHE A 127 -4.03 13.96 18.83
N GLN A 128 -4.60 12.83 18.42
CA GLN A 128 -3.90 11.82 17.62
C GLN A 128 -4.66 11.53 16.33
N ALA A 129 -3.94 11.18 15.27
CA ALA A 129 -4.54 10.86 13.98
C ALA A 129 -5.21 9.48 13.99
N GLY A 130 -6.42 9.42 13.43
CA GLY A 130 -7.18 8.18 13.26
C GLY A 130 -7.50 7.84 11.80
N GLY A 131 -7.28 8.78 10.87
CA GLY A 131 -7.53 8.56 9.45
C GLY A 131 -6.70 9.48 8.56
N LEU A 132 -6.44 9.00 7.35
CA LEU A 132 -5.71 9.71 6.31
C LEU A 132 -6.38 9.43 4.97
N HIS A 133 -6.61 10.48 4.22
CA HIS A 133 -7.11 10.42 2.85
C HIS A 133 -6.35 11.41 1.98
N ALA A 134 -5.55 10.90 1.06
CA ALA A 134 -4.76 11.73 0.15
C ALA A 134 -5.44 11.86 -1.21
N ILE A 135 -5.47 13.07 -1.77
CA ILE A 135 -6.02 13.35 -3.11
C ILE A 135 -4.92 13.29 -4.16
N ASP A 136 -3.76 13.88 -3.87
CA ASP A 136 -2.61 13.99 -4.77
C ASP A 136 -1.29 14.01 -3.98
N GLY A 137 -0.18 14.32 -4.67
CA GLY A 137 1.14 14.45 -4.02
C GLY A 137 1.23 15.62 -3.03
N ASN A 138 0.35 16.59 -3.12
CA ASN A 138 0.40 17.84 -2.37
C ASN A 138 -0.75 17.97 -1.37
N THR A 139 -1.87 17.32 -1.64
CA THR A 139 -3.12 17.47 -0.91
C THR A 139 -3.51 16.19 -0.19
N ALA A 140 -3.63 16.28 1.12
CA ALA A 140 -4.17 15.20 1.95
C ALA A 140 -4.98 15.76 3.13
N PHE A 141 -5.89 14.93 3.62
CA PHE A 141 -6.72 15.18 4.77
C PHE A 141 -6.40 14.17 5.86
N VAL A 142 -6.26 14.65 7.09
CA VAL A 142 -6.00 13.82 8.26
C VAL A 142 -7.09 14.09 9.28
N THR A 143 -7.78 13.04 9.70
CA THR A 143 -8.74 13.14 10.80
C THR A 143 -8.02 12.84 12.10
N GLN A 144 -8.23 13.69 13.10
CA GLN A 144 -7.67 13.53 14.43
C GLN A 144 -8.80 13.51 15.46
N PHE A 145 -8.55 12.82 16.58
CA PHE A 145 -9.46 12.75 17.72
C PHE A 145 -8.70 13.06 19.02
N ASN A 146 -9.39 13.70 19.96
CA ASN A 146 -8.85 14.03 21.28
C ASN A 146 -8.77 12.77 22.15
N THR A 147 -7.63 12.56 22.82
CA THR A 147 -7.39 11.34 23.63
C THR A 147 -7.65 11.51 25.13
N VAL A 148 -7.83 12.73 25.64
CA VAL A 148 -7.79 13.04 27.08
C VAL A 148 -9.11 13.60 27.61
N ALA A 149 -9.99 14.14 26.76
CA ALA A 149 -11.26 14.74 27.19
C ALA A 149 -12.47 14.23 26.40
N ALA A 150 -13.65 14.31 27.03
CA ALA A 150 -14.94 13.94 26.46
C ALA A 150 -15.26 14.74 25.18
N GLY A 151 -14.79 14.22 24.05
CA GLY A 151 -15.25 14.58 22.71
C GLY A 151 -14.47 15.71 22.04
N GLY A 152 -14.23 15.49 20.75
CA GLY A 152 -13.62 16.45 19.85
C GLY A 152 -12.86 15.73 18.74
N GLY A 153 -13.04 16.19 17.52
CA GLY A 153 -12.26 15.77 16.38
C GLY A 153 -11.91 16.97 15.52
N GLU A 154 -10.77 16.91 14.85
CA GLU A 154 -10.42 17.89 13.84
C GLU A 154 -10.02 17.21 12.53
N ILE A 155 -10.20 17.94 11.43
CA ILE A 155 -9.77 17.50 10.11
C ILE A 155 -8.72 18.50 9.64
N LEU A 156 -7.49 18.01 9.52
CA LEU A 156 -6.37 18.79 9.02
C LEU A 156 -6.27 18.62 7.52
N LYS A 157 -5.99 19.71 6.82
CA LYS A 157 -5.67 19.68 5.40
C LYS A 157 -4.20 20.09 5.20
N THR A 158 -3.51 19.37 4.33
CA THR A 158 -2.27 19.84 3.71
C THR A 158 -2.49 20.13 2.22
N THR A 159 -1.74 21.08 1.67
CA THR A 159 -1.74 21.46 0.24
C THR A 159 -0.33 21.64 -0.33
N ASP A 160 0.70 21.47 0.48
CA ASP A 160 2.11 21.61 0.10
C ASP A 160 2.84 20.26 0.03
N GLY A 161 2.12 19.15 0.24
CA GLY A 161 2.70 17.82 0.27
C GLY A 161 3.56 17.58 1.51
N ALA A 162 3.51 18.47 2.48
CA ALA A 162 4.22 18.42 3.75
C ALA A 162 3.21 18.38 4.92
N THR A 163 3.72 18.61 6.13
CA THR A 163 2.98 18.60 7.40
C THR A 163 1.63 19.33 7.30
N PRO A 164 0.50 18.64 7.55
CA PRO A 164 -0.76 19.32 7.85
C PRO A 164 -0.54 20.21 9.08
N GLY A 165 -0.59 21.53 8.87
CA GLY A 165 -0.31 22.52 9.90
C GLY A 165 -1.59 23.17 10.46
N PRO A 166 -1.49 23.87 11.60
CA PRO A 166 -2.61 24.60 12.21
C PRO A 166 -3.11 25.78 11.36
N LYS A 167 -2.46 26.10 10.24
CA LYS A 167 -2.80 27.23 9.36
C LYS A 167 -3.82 26.90 8.27
N SER A 168 -4.13 25.62 8.02
CA SER A 168 -5.18 25.21 7.05
C SER A 168 -6.31 24.45 7.76
N GLN A 169 -6.75 24.98 8.89
CA GLN A 169 -7.82 24.43 9.69
C GLN A 169 -9.15 24.99 9.19
N VAL A 170 -9.93 24.18 8.46
CA VAL A 170 -11.37 24.44 8.38
C VAL A 170 -11.97 23.86 9.66
N ARG A 171 -11.89 24.65 10.75
CA ARG A 171 -12.42 24.27 12.05
C ARG A 171 -13.96 24.37 12.00
N ARG A 172 -14.63 23.31 11.56
CA ARG A 172 -16.05 23.13 11.84
C ARG A 172 -16.16 22.29 13.11
N SER A 173 -16.39 22.94 14.24
CA SER A 173 -16.83 22.25 15.46
C SER A 173 -18.14 21.54 15.13
N LEU A 174 -18.11 20.21 15.15
CA LEU A 174 -19.31 19.36 15.19
C LEU A 174 -19.89 19.35 16.60
#